data_AF-A0A537C2U5-F1
#
_entry.id   AF-A0A537C2U5-F1
#
_cell.length_a   1.000
_cell.length_b   1.000
_cell.length_c   1.000
_cell.angle_alpha   90.00
_cell.angle_beta   90.00
_cell.angle_gamma   90.00
#
_symmetry.space_group_name_H-M   'P 1'
#
loop_
_entity.id
_entity.type
_entity.pdbx_description
1 polymer ?
#
loop_
_entity_poly.entity_id
_entity_poly.type
_entity_poly.pdbx_seq_one_letter_code
_entity_poly.pdbx_strand_id
1 'polypeptide(L)'
;MIRSTDRILTTHAGALPRSDELRRMVLARAEGQPHDESALAARLKSEVAEVVRKQIACGVDSVNDGELGKSNFTNYVRERIAGIEMRDYRPEVDAAPLDITARDLRQFPMYFGAGKGALSGAAMRKRLSCCVAPLRYVGREALRQELEDFRAALQGMKVAEAFLPANTPGTVEHWLRNEHYRTEEEFVQGIAEALRDEYQAIVDAGFLLQIDDPDLPDGWQMYPDMSVREYRKYATLRVDAINHALRGIPREKVRLHVCWGSFHGPHRNDIPLADIIDIIFRVRASSYSIEASNPVHEHEWRVFEQVKPPEGAVLIPGVVGHCCDFIEHPELVAQRLLRYAKLLGRENVMGGTDCGLGPRVGSSEIAWAKLEALAQGARLASRRLWMRPAKPLGKRTVVRKKQARKKKAKRG
;
A
#
# COMPACT_ATOMS: atom_id res chain seq x y z
N MET A 1 8.21 -14.88 7.53
CA MET A 1 8.00 -14.15 6.27
C MET A 1 7.85 -15.13 5.13
N ILE A 2 6.83 -14.94 4.31
CA ILE A 2 6.60 -15.71 3.08
C ILE A 2 7.52 -15.27 1.94
N ARG A 3 7.85 -16.19 1.03
CA ARG A 3 8.68 -15.95 -0.15
C ARG A 3 8.10 -16.67 -1.35
N SER A 4 8.34 -16.15 -2.55
CA SER A 4 7.87 -16.72 -3.82
C SER A 4 8.73 -17.93 -4.22
N THR A 5 8.74 -19.01 -3.44
CA THR A 5 9.64 -20.17 -3.66
C THR A 5 9.29 -20.99 -4.90
N ASP A 6 7.99 -21.17 -5.13
CA ASP A 6 7.46 -22.07 -6.18
C ASP A 6 6.71 -21.32 -7.28
N ARG A 7 6.26 -20.09 -6.99
CA ARG A 7 5.55 -19.18 -7.88
C ARG A 7 5.60 -17.76 -7.32
N ILE A 8 5.31 -16.76 -8.16
CA ILE A 8 5.05 -15.40 -7.68
C ILE A 8 3.78 -15.40 -6.84
N LEU A 9 3.90 -14.90 -5.60
CA LEU A 9 2.77 -14.65 -4.71
C LEU A 9 2.20 -13.24 -4.94
N THR A 10 0.95 -13.03 -4.54
CA THR A 10 0.23 -11.76 -4.69
C THR A 10 -0.29 -11.21 -3.36
N THR A 11 -0.34 -9.89 -3.25
CA THR A 11 -0.98 -9.15 -2.16
C THR A 11 -1.46 -7.80 -2.67
N HIS A 12 -1.90 -6.93 -1.78
CA HIS A 12 -2.30 -5.56 -2.07
C HIS A 12 -1.91 -4.66 -0.90
N ALA A 13 -1.98 -3.35 -1.09
CA ALA A 13 -1.50 -2.38 -0.11
C ALA A 13 -2.44 -2.13 1.08
N GLY A 14 -3.64 -2.70 1.14
CA GLY A 14 -4.58 -2.43 2.24
C GLY A 14 -6.01 -2.25 1.76
N ALA A 15 -6.61 -1.09 1.99
CA ALA A 15 -8.03 -0.80 1.82
C ALA A 15 -8.69 -1.40 0.57
N LEU A 16 -9.80 -2.11 0.78
CA LEU A 16 -10.63 -2.75 -0.24
C LEU A 16 -12.07 -2.19 -0.23
N PRO A 17 -12.88 -2.44 -1.27
CA PRO A 17 -14.25 -1.97 -1.31
C PRO A 17 -15.09 -2.55 -0.15
N ARG A 18 -15.85 -1.68 0.52
CA ARG A 18 -16.90 -2.03 1.48
C ARG A 18 -18.27 -1.72 0.92
N SER A 19 -19.34 -2.34 1.44
CA SER A 19 -20.69 -1.99 1.01
C SER A 19 -21.08 -0.56 1.41
N ASP A 20 -22.06 0.01 0.70
CA ASP A 20 -22.62 1.33 1.05
C ASP A 20 -23.29 1.32 2.43
N GLU A 21 -23.85 0.18 2.83
CA GLU A 21 -24.46 0.02 4.15
C GLU A 21 -23.41 0.11 5.25
N LEU A 22 -22.36 -0.70 5.18
CA LEU A 22 -21.28 -0.67 6.17
C LEU A 22 -20.57 0.69 6.14
N ARG A 23 -20.36 1.29 4.96
CA ARG A 23 -19.81 2.64 4.83
C ARG A 23 -20.63 3.65 5.64
N ARG A 24 -21.96 3.63 5.53
CA ARG A 24 -22.83 4.54 6.30
C ARG A 24 -22.71 4.29 7.81
N MET A 25 -22.70 3.03 8.25
CA MET A 25 -22.59 2.70 9.68
C MET A 25 -21.24 3.14 10.26
N VAL A 26 -20.14 2.90 9.57
CA VAL A 26 -18.79 3.30 10.00
C VAL A 26 -18.65 4.82 10.06
N LEU A 27 -19.20 5.55 9.08
CA LEU A 27 -19.20 7.01 9.08
C LEU A 27 -20.06 7.57 10.23
N ALA A 28 -21.24 7.02 10.46
CA ALA A 28 -22.10 7.42 11.57
C ALA A 28 -21.38 7.28 12.93
N ARG A 29 -20.69 6.16 13.16
CA ARG A 29 -19.85 5.97 14.36
C ARG A 29 -18.75 7.02 14.46
N ALA A 30 -17.99 7.22 13.38
CA ALA A 30 -16.85 8.15 13.36
C ALA A 30 -17.25 9.62 13.57
N GLU A 31 -18.47 9.98 13.20
CA GLU A 31 -19.05 11.31 13.38
C GLU A 31 -19.81 11.49 14.70
N GLY A 32 -19.86 10.44 15.54
CA GLY A 32 -20.59 10.45 16.81
C GLY A 32 -22.11 10.50 16.65
N GLN A 33 -22.63 10.09 15.49
CA GLN A 33 -24.07 10.02 15.25
C GLN A 33 -24.68 8.79 15.96
N PRO A 34 -25.95 8.85 16.37
CA PRO A 34 -26.67 7.70 16.89
C PRO A 34 -26.61 6.54 15.89
N HIS A 35 -26.17 5.37 16.36
CA HIS A 35 -26.08 4.15 15.56
C HIS A 35 -26.27 2.93 16.46
N ASP A 36 -26.64 1.81 15.84
CA ASP A 36 -26.74 0.53 16.53
C ASP A 36 -25.36 -0.16 16.54
N GLU A 37 -24.71 -0.16 17.70
CA GLU A 37 -23.38 -0.76 17.90
C GLU A 37 -23.37 -2.27 17.60
N SER A 38 -24.44 -2.98 17.98
CA SER A 38 -24.54 -4.43 17.78
C SER A 38 -24.76 -4.77 16.31
N ALA A 39 -25.60 -4.00 15.61
CA ALA A 39 -25.79 -4.14 14.18
C ALA A 39 -24.51 -3.83 13.40
N LEU A 40 -23.77 -2.76 13.77
CA LEU A 40 -22.48 -2.44 13.16
C LEU A 40 -21.46 -3.56 13.38
N ALA A 41 -21.31 -4.06 14.61
CA ALA A 41 -20.38 -5.14 14.91
C ALA A 41 -20.71 -6.42 14.12
N ALA A 42 -21.99 -6.82 14.08
CA ALA A 42 -22.44 -7.97 13.31
C ALA A 42 -22.18 -7.80 11.81
N ARG A 43 -22.45 -6.61 11.27
CA ARG A 43 -22.26 -6.32 9.86
C ARG A 43 -20.79 -6.28 9.47
N LEU A 44 -19.95 -5.65 10.29
CA LEU A 44 -18.50 -5.60 10.09
C LEU A 44 -17.91 -7.01 10.06
N LYS A 45 -18.25 -7.85 11.04
CA LYS A 45 -17.80 -9.25 11.10
C LYS A 45 -18.18 -10.05 9.85
N SER A 46 -19.42 -9.89 9.36
CA SER A 46 -19.88 -10.56 8.14
C SER A 46 -19.10 -10.09 6.91
N GLU A 47 -18.96 -8.78 6.72
CA GLU A 47 -18.27 -8.22 5.54
C GLU A 47 -16.76 -8.50 5.55
N VAL A 48 -16.11 -8.53 6.71
CA VAL A 48 -14.71 -8.97 6.82
C VAL A 48 -14.57 -10.43 6.36
N ALA A 49 -15.50 -11.31 6.72
CA ALA A 49 -15.49 -12.68 6.21
C ALA A 49 -15.73 -12.75 4.69
N GLU A 50 -16.59 -11.89 4.15
CA GLU A 50 -16.85 -11.80 2.70
C GLU A 50 -15.64 -11.28 1.92
N VAL A 51 -15.00 -10.22 2.39
CA VAL A 51 -13.85 -9.60 1.71
C VAL A 51 -12.65 -10.54 1.68
N VAL A 52 -12.43 -11.32 2.76
CA VAL A 52 -11.39 -12.36 2.80
C VAL A 52 -11.67 -13.44 1.76
N ARG A 53 -12.91 -13.95 1.69
CA ARG A 53 -13.29 -14.94 0.66
C ARG A 53 -13.10 -14.40 -0.75
N LYS A 54 -13.44 -13.13 -0.97
CA LYS A 54 -13.33 -12.50 -2.30
C LYS A 54 -11.88 -12.28 -2.73
N GLN A 55 -11.01 -11.86 -1.81
CA GLN A 55 -9.56 -11.80 -2.05
C GLN A 55 -9.01 -13.16 -2.50
N ILE A 56 -9.34 -14.23 -1.76
CA ILE A 56 -8.92 -15.60 -2.11
C ILE A 56 -9.45 -16.01 -3.49
N ALA A 57 -10.72 -15.71 -3.78
CA ALA A 57 -11.33 -16.02 -5.07
C ALA A 57 -10.64 -15.29 -6.24
N CYS A 58 -10.20 -14.04 -6.05
CA CYS A 58 -9.40 -13.32 -7.02
C CYS A 58 -7.98 -13.91 -7.19
N GLY A 59 -7.51 -14.71 -6.24
CA GLY A 59 -6.17 -15.29 -6.21
C GLY A 59 -5.13 -14.42 -5.52
N VAL A 60 -5.54 -13.69 -4.48
CA VAL A 60 -4.66 -12.99 -3.53
C VAL A 60 -4.13 -13.99 -2.50
N ASP A 61 -2.81 -14.02 -2.29
CA ASP A 61 -2.16 -14.98 -1.39
C ASP A 61 -1.97 -14.47 0.03
N SER A 62 -1.59 -13.19 0.16
CA SER A 62 -1.46 -12.49 1.43
C SER A 62 -2.60 -11.47 1.55
N VAL A 63 -3.52 -11.70 2.49
CA VAL A 63 -4.81 -11.00 2.62
C VAL A 63 -4.85 -10.10 3.86
N ASN A 64 -5.73 -9.10 3.87
CA ASN A 64 -6.11 -8.37 5.08
C ASN A 64 -7.64 -8.39 5.32
N ASP A 65 -8.08 -7.65 6.32
CA ASP A 65 -9.49 -7.43 6.68
C ASP A 65 -10.23 -6.44 5.75
N GLY A 66 -9.58 -5.92 4.71
CA GLY A 66 -10.06 -4.88 3.81
C GLY A 66 -10.04 -3.46 4.40
N GLU A 67 -9.55 -3.29 5.64
CA GLU A 67 -9.66 -2.07 6.45
C GLU A 67 -11.11 -1.56 6.60
N LEU A 68 -12.09 -2.45 6.53
CA LEU A 68 -13.51 -2.08 6.39
C LEU A 68 -14.03 -1.34 7.63
N GLY A 69 -13.45 -1.62 8.80
CA GLY A 69 -13.79 -1.02 10.09
C GLY A 69 -13.19 0.37 10.31
N LYS A 70 -12.24 0.81 9.49
CA LYS A 70 -11.60 2.13 9.60
C LYS A 70 -12.44 3.19 8.90
N SER A 71 -12.63 4.34 9.54
CA SER A 71 -13.42 5.44 8.98
C SER A 71 -12.77 6.01 7.72
N ASN A 72 -11.51 6.38 7.85
CA ASN A 72 -10.54 6.63 6.76
C ASN A 72 -9.12 6.54 7.34
N PHE A 73 -8.12 6.70 6.48
CA PHE A 73 -6.70 6.57 6.81
C PHE A 73 -6.21 7.50 7.95
N THR A 74 -6.82 8.67 8.14
CA THR A 74 -6.42 9.63 9.20
C THR A 74 -7.27 9.47 10.46
N ASN A 75 -8.60 9.45 10.30
CA ASN A 75 -9.55 9.56 11.40
C ASN A 75 -9.51 8.36 12.34
N TYR A 76 -9.21 7.15 11.85
CA TYR A 76 -9.18 5.98 12.73
C TYR A 76 -8.08 6.11 13.80
N VAL A 77 -6.93 6.71 13.46
CA VAL A 77 -5.85 6.93 14.44
C VAL A 77 -6.28 7.97 15.48
N ARG A 78 -6.96 9.03 15.04
CA ARG A 78 -7.53 10.04 15.95
C ARG A 78 -8.49 9.41 16.97
N GLU A 79 -9.28 8.41 16.57
CA GLU A 79 -10.18 7.67 17.46
C GLU A 79 -9.41 6.77 18.47
N ARG A 80 -8.14 6.46 18.20
CA ARG A 80 -7.31 5.52 18.98
C ARG A 80 -6.22 6.17 19.83
N ILE A 81 -6.02 7.48 19.73
CA ILE A 81 -5.00 8.21 20.49
C ILE A 81 -5.63 9.34 21.32
N ALA A 82 -5.32 9.38 22.61
CA ALA A 82 -5.68 10.46 23.52
C ALA A 82 -4.61 11.58 23.54
N GLY A 83 -4.95 12.71 24.13
CA GLY A 83 -4.09 13.92 24.16
C GLY A 83 -4.33 14.88 23.00
N ILE A 84 -5.41 14.66 22.25
CA ILE A 84 -5.83 15.48 21.10
C ILE A 84 -7.07 16.29 21.47
N GLU A 85 -7.04 17.58 21.16
CA GLU A 85 -8.20 18.48 21.22
C GLU A 85 -8.64 18.85 19.79
N MET A 86 -9.94 18.82 19.54
CA MET A 86 -10.51 19.26 18.27
C MET A 86 -10.98 20.70 18.38
N ARG A 87 -10.49 21.57 17.50
CA ARG A 87 -10.84 23.01 17.46
C ARG A 87 -11.33 23.41 16.09
N ASP A 88 -12.13 24.46 16.00
CA ASP A 88 -12.50 25.04 14.71
C ASP A 88 -11.28 25.68 14.04
N TYR A 89 -11.13 25.45 12.74
CA TYR A 89 -10.08 26.08 11.95
C TYR A 89 -10.46 27.53 11.62
N ARG A 90 -9.58 28.47 11.96
CA ARG A 90 -9.75 29.91 11.69
C ARG A 90 -8.70 30.35 10.67
N PRO A 91 -9.02 30.45 9.37
CA PRO A 91 -8.05 30.74 8.31
C PRO A 91 -7.21 32.01 8.52
N GLU A 92 -7.78 33.01 9.21
CA GLU A 92 -7.13 34.31 9.47
C GLU A 92 -6.08 34.26 10.61
N VAL A 93 -6.11 33.22 11.45
CA VAL A 93 -5.29 33.13 12.68
C VAL A 93 -4.42 31.89 12.68
N ASP A 94 -4.99 30.78 12.23
CA ASP A 94 -4.37 29.47 12.27
C ASP A 94 -3.57 29.26 10.99
N ALA A 95 -2.32 28.77 11.11
CA ALA A 95 -1.52 28.39 9.95
C ALA A 95 -2.30 27.43 9.02
N ALA A 96 -2.05 27.44 7.72
CA ALA A 96 -2.72 26.52 6.82
C ALA A 96 -2.39 25.05 7.20
N PRO A 97 -3.36 24.12 7.18
CA PRO A 97 -3.07 22.69 7.26
C PRO A 97 -2.11 22.27 6.15
N LEU A 98 -1.28 21.25 6.43
CA LEU A 98 -0.43 20.65 5.40
C LEU A 98 -1.29 20.02 4.29
N ASP A 99 -0.80 20.11 3.06
CA ASP A 99 -1.49 19.70 1.85
C ASP A 99 -0.55 18.83 1.00
N ILE A 100 -0.94 17.56 0.80
CA ILE A 100 -0.21 16.57 -0.02
C ILE A 100 -0.15 16.92 -1.50
N THR A 101 -0.80 18.02 -1.92
CA THR A 101 -0.77 18.52 -3.29
C THR A 101 0.05 19.81 -3.44
N ALA A 102 0.59 20.37 -2.34
CA ALA A 102 1.11 21.73 -2.30
C ALA A 102 2.22 22.03 -3.34
N ARG A 103 3.12 21.08 -3.58
CA ARG A 103 4.20 21.26 -4.57
C ARG A 103 3.68 21.24 -6.01
N ASP A 104 2.79 20.33 -6.36
CA ASP A 104 2.13 20.30 -7.67
C ASP A 104 1.16 21.49 -7.86
N LEU A 105 0.47 21.92 -6.80
CA LEU A 105 -0.45 23.05 -6.82
C LEU A 105 0.21 24.34 -7.34
N ARG A 106 1.50 24.56 -7.01
CA ARG A 106 2.28 25.70 -7.50
C ARG A 106 2.40 25.74 -9.04
N GLN A 107 2.40 24.58 -9.69
CA GLN A 107 2.55 24.47 -11.15
C GLN A 107 1.22 24.23 -11.88
N PHE A 108 0.22 23.69 -11.18
CA PHE A 108 -1.08 23.36 -11.75
C PHE A 108 -2.27 24.01 -11.03
N PRO A 109 -2.24 25.33 -10.78
CA PRO A 109 -3.30 26.01 -10.00
C PRO A 109 -4.68 25.86 -10.64
N MET A 110 -4.77 25.80 -11.97
CA MET A 110 -6.03 25.58 -12.69
C MET A 110 -6.61 24.17 -12.48
N TYR A 111 -5.76 23.16 -12.33
CA TYR A 111 -6.20 21.78 -12.12
C TYR A 111 -6.85 21.63 -10.75
N PHE A 112 -6.13 22.02 -9.71
CA PHE A 112 -6.59 21.92 -8.33
C PHE A 112 -7.68 22.95 -7.99
N GLY A 113 -7.61 24.16 -8.57
CA GLY A 113 -8.64 25.18 -8.43
C GLY A 113 -10.00 24.77 -9.02
N ALA A 114 -10.04 23.78 -9.92
CA ALA A 114 -11.27 23.18 -10.44
C ALA A 114 -11.83 22.05 -9.53
N GLY A 115 -11.28 21.85 -8.33
CA GLY A 115 -11.67 20.80 -7.39
C GLY A 115 -11.17 19.40 -7.77
N LYS A 116 -10.26 19.28 -8.75
CA LYS A 116 -9.61 18.02 -9.11
C LYS A 116 -8.38 17.77 -8.22
N GLY A 117 -8.01 16.51 -8.02
CA GLY A 117 -6.91 16.15 -7.12
C GLY A 117 -7.19 16.28 -5.63
N ALA A 118 -8.37 16.77 -5.23
CA ALA A 118 -8.81 16.65 -3.86
C ALA A 118 -9.26 15.20 -3.62
N LEU A 119 -8.68 14.52 -2.62
CA LEU A 119 -9.32 13.36 -2.02
C LEU A 119 -10.70 13.80 -1.53
N SER A 120 -11.77 13.17 -2.02
CA SER A 120 -13.14 13.50 -1.63
C SER A 120 -13.25 13.64 -0.10
N GLY A 121 -13.53 14.86 0.39
CA GLY A 121 -13.60 15.19 1.82
C GLY A 121 -12.44 16.02 2.39
N ALA A 122 -11.32 16.21 1.68
CA ALA A 122 -10.19 17.04 2.15
C ALA A 122 -10.43 18.56 2.00
N ALA A 123 -11.30 18.95 1.06
CA ALA A 123 -11.50 20.34 0.63
C ALA A 123 -12.11 21.31 1.67
N MET A 124 -12.30 20.89 2.92
CA MET A 124 -12.72 21.79 3.99
C MET A 124 -12.42 21.16 5.35
N ARG A 125 -11.15 21.15 5.78
CA ARG A 125 -10.84 20.88 7.19
C ARG A 125 -11.40 22.02 8.03
N LYS A 126 -12.67 21.91 8.42
CA LYS A 126 -13.36 22.82 9.33
C LYS A 126 -12.82 22.71 10.75
N ARG A 127 -12.13 21.60 11.06
CA ARG A 127 -11.56 21.32 12.37
C ARG A 127 -10.08 20.96 12.29
N LEU A 128 -9.34 21.41 13.30
CA LEU A 128 -7.95 21.09 13.56
C LEU A 128 -7.86 20.04 14.66
N SER A 129 -6.88 19.15 14.54
CA SER A 129 -6.46 18.27 15.63
C SER A 129 -5.20 18.86 16.25
N CYS A 130 -5.25 19.19 17.53
CA CYS A 130 -4.13 19.75 18.29
C CYS A 130 -3.70 18.77 19.38
N CYS A 131 -2.43 18.39 19.39
CA CYS A 131 -1.79 17.68 20.49
C CYS A 131 -1.53 18.67 21.62
N VAL A 132 -2.31 18.56 22.70
CA VAL A 132 -2.29 19.49 23.86
C VAL A 132 -1.77 18.82 25.14
N ALA A 133 -1.56 17.51 25.10
CA ALA A 133 -1.11 16.69 26.23
C ALA A 133 -0.30 15.48 25.71
N PRO A 134 0.39 14.73 26.59
CA PRO A 134 1.10 13.52 26.18
C PRO A 134 0.18 12.53 25.46
N LEU A 135 0.65 12.04 24.31
CA LEU A 135 -0.11 11.12 23.47
C LEU A 135 -0.11 9.71 24.09
N ARG A 136 -1.27 9.06 24.08
CA ARG A 136 -1.44 7.72 24.65
C ARG A 136 -2.40 6.90 23.83
N TYR A 137 -2.11 5.61 23.65
CA TYR A 137 -3.02 4.71 22.98
C TYR A 137 -4.26 4.41 23.85
N VAL A 138 -5.44 4.59 23.27
CA VAL A 138 -6.74 4.27 23.90
C VAL A 138 -7.59 3.35 23.03
N GLY A 139 -7.10 2.93 21.87
CA GLY A 139 -7.80 2.08 20.90
C GLY A 139 -7.88 0.59 21.22
N ARG A 140 -7.46 0.14 22.41
CA ARG A 140 -7.23 -1.29 22.71
C ARG A 140 -8.43 -2.18 22.44
N GLU A 141 -9.62 -1.73 22.85
CA GLU A 141 -10.85 -2.52 22.70
C GLU A 141 -11.31 -2.59 21.23
N ALA A 142 -11.26 -1.47 20.52
CA ALA A 142 -11.58 -1.43 19.09
C ALA A 142 -10.62 -2.31 18.26
N LEU A 143 -9.32 -2.26 18.59
CA LEU A 143 -8.33 -3.12 17.96
C LEU A 143 -8.56 -4.60 18.31
N ARG A 144 -8.86 -4.93 19.57
CA ARG A 144 -9.18 -6.30 19.99
C ARG A 144 -10.30 -6.90 19.15
N GLN A 145 -11.39 -6.15 18.97
CA GLN A 145 -12.52 -6.57 18.14
C GLN A 145 -12.12 -6.79 16.67
N GLU A 146 -11.35 -5.86 16.08
CA GLU A 146 -10.83 -5.98 14.71
C GLU A 146 -9.97 -7.25 14.53
N LEU A 147 -9.08 -7.52 15.49
CA LEU A 147 -8.21 -8.70 15.49
C LEU A 147 -9.02 -10.00 15.61
N GLU A 148 -10.05 -10.02 16.46
CA GLU A 148 -10.93 -11.17 16.66
C GLU A 148 -11.79 -11.47 15.43
N ASP A 149 -12.37 -10.43 14.81
CA ASP A 149 -13.18 -10.59 13.59
C ASP A 149 -12.34 -11.06 12.41
N PHE A 150 -11.14 -10.49 12.23
CA PHE A 150 -10.24 -10.93 11.17
C PHE A 150 -9.74 -12.36 11.40
N ARG A 151 -9.40 -12.73 12.65
CA ARG A 151 -9.06 -14.11 13.00
C ARG A 151 -10.21 -15.07 12.70
N ALA A 152 -11.44 -14.69 13.02
CA ALA A 152 -12.62 -15.50 12.74
C ALA A 152 -12.84 -15.67 11.22
N ALA A 153 -12.66 -14.60 10.43
CA ALA A 153 -12.78 -14.64 8.98
C ALA A 153 -11.77 -15.57 8.29
N LEU A 154 -10.60 -15.78 8.91
CA LEU A 154 -9.55 -16.68 8.41
C LEU A 154 -9.78 -18.16 8.77
N GLN A 155 -10.72 -18.49 9.65
CA GLN A 155 -10.95 -19.88 10.08
C GLN A 155 -11.36 -20.76 8.89
N GLY A 156 -10.62 -21.87 8.69
CA GLY A 156 -10.85 -22.79 7.58
C GLY A 156 -10.37 -22.30 6.21
N MET A 157 -9.82 -21.08 6.12
CA MET A 157 -9.25 -20.54 4.88
C MET A 157 -7.78 -20.93 4.73
N LYS A 158 -7.32 -21.09 3.48
CA LYS A 158 -5.91 -21.29 3.16
C LYS A 158 -5.35 -20.01 2.55
N VAL A 159 -4.57 -19.28 3.33
CA VAL A 159 -3.84 -18.08 2.90
C VAL A 159 -2.35 -18.28 3.19
N ALA A 160 -1.49 -17.64 2.39
CA ALA A 160 -0.05 -17.70 2.62
C ALA A 160 0.34 -16.86 3.84
N GLU A 161 -0.28 -15.70 4.00
CA GLU A 161 -0.03 -14.74 5.07
C GLU A 161 -1.27 -13.88 5.30
N ALA A 162 -1.40 -13.32 6.50
CA ALA A 162 -2.46 -12.38 6.86
C ALA A 162 -1.82 -11.16 7.50
N PHE A 163 -2.20 -9.96 7.05
CA PHE A 163 -1.59 -8.72 7.51
C PHE A 163 -2.64 -7.68 7.90
N LEU A 164 -2.23 -6.74 8.75
CA LEU A 164 -3.03 -5.56 9.12
C LEU A 164 -2.19 -4.29 8.98
N PRO A 165 -2.71 -3.25 8.29
CA PRO A 165 -2.01 -1.96 8.17
C PRO A 165 -2.18 -1.08 9.41
N ALA A 166 -1.13 -0.36 9.77
CA ALA A 166 -1.13 0.72 10.76
C ALA A 166 -0.26 1.87 10.25
N ASN A 167 -0.65 3.11 10.57
CA ASN A 167 0.02 4.30 10.06
C ASN A 167 1.39 4.52 10.72
N THR A 168 2.30 5.20 10.02
CA THR A 168 3.55 5.70 10.61
C THR A 168 3.35 6.90 11.55
N PRO A 169 4.34 7.17 12.43
CA PRO A 169 4.35 8.40 13.21
C PRO A 169 4.30 9.68 12.37
N GLY A 170 5.03 9.74 11.26
CA GLY A 170 5.02 10.92 10.38
C GLY A 170 3.66 11.14 9.69
N THR A 171 2.97 10.06 9.33
CA THR A 171 1.59 10.16 8.82
C THR A 171 0.65 10.81 9.84
N VAL A 172 0.84 10.57 11.14
CA VAL A 172 0.06 11.22 12.20
C VAL A 172 0.45 12.69 12.35
N GLU A 173 1.75 12.98 12.30
CA GLU A 173 2.29 14.34 12.37
C GLU A 173 1.68 15.25 11.28
N HIS A 174 1.42 14.74 10.09
CA HIS A 174 0.85 15.49 8.96
C HIS A 174 -0.47 16.21 9.24
N TRP A 175 -1.28 15.67 10.16
CA TRP A 175 -2.59 16.23 10.47
C TRP A 175 -2.76 16.63 11.94
N LEU A 176 -1.79 16.31 12.79
CA LEU A 176 -1.79 16.63 14.21
C LEU A 176 -0.85 17.80 14.49
N ARG A 177 -1.40 18.94 14.91
CA ARG A 177 -0.57 20.08 15.32
C ARG A 177 0.03 19.85 16.69
N ASN A 178 1.30 20.18 16.83
CA ASN A 178 1.97 20.12 18.12
C ASN A 178 1.81 21.42 18.91
N GLU A 179 1.16 21.35 20.08
CA GLU A 179 1.10 22.43 21.07
C GLU A 179 1.61 21.98 22.45
N HIS A 180 2.14 20.75 22.54
CA HIS A 180 2.54 20.14 23.82
C HIS A 180 4.05 19.89 23.92
N TYR A 181 4.62 19.21 22.93
CA TYR A 181 6.03 18.83 22.92
C TYR A 181 6.91 20.00 22.48
N ARG A 182 8.13 20.10 23.00
CA ARG A 182 8.97 21.29 22.79
C ARG A 182 9.65 21.28 21.43
N THR A 183 9.98 20.10 20.92
CA THR A 183 10.70 19.91 19.67
C THR A 183 9.93 18.98 18.74
N GLU A 184 10.25 19.07 17.45
CA GLU A 184 9.76 18.13 16.43
C GLU A 184 10.13 16.68 16.78
N GLU A 185 11.37 16.46 17.25
CA GLU A 185 11.84 15.14 17.65
C GLU A 185 11.05 14.57 18.82
N GLU A 186 10.82 15.35 19.88
CA GLU A 186 9.98 14.93 21.02
C GLU A 186 8.55 14.62 20.57
N PHE A 187 8.01 15.39 19.62
CA PHE A 187 6.66 15.17 19.12
C PHE A 187 6.51 13.87 18.33
N VAL A 188 7.38 13.64 17.34
CA VAL A 188 7.32 12.43 16.51
C VAL A 188 7.64 11.18 17.36
N GLN A 189 8.54 11.29 18.35
CA GLN A 189 8.77 10.23 19.33
C GLN A 189 7.54 9.97 20.22
N GLY A 190 6.86 11.01 20.68
CA GLY A 190 5.61 10.88 21.45
C GLY A 190 4.50 10.19 20.67
N ILE A 191 4.40 10.44 19.37
CA ILE A 191 3.51 9.70 18.47
C ILE A 191 3.96 8.23 18.36
N ALA A 192 5.25 7.98 18.16
CA ALA A 192 5.81 6.64 18.05
C ALA A 192 5.52 5.78 19.30
N GLU A 193 5.64 6.36 20.49
CA GLU A 193 5.27 5.69 21.75
C GLU A 193 3.78 5.34 21.81
N ALA A 194 2.89 6.23 21.36
CA ALA A 194 1.47 5.96 21.32
C ALA A 194 1.10 4.87 20.30
N LEU A 195 1.74 4.82 19.13
CA LEU A 195 1.44 3.82 18.08
C LEU A 195 2.02 2.44 18.37
N ARG A 196 3.06 2.36 19.21
CA ARG A 196 3.71 1.10 19.56
C ARG A 196 2.74 0.05 20.11
N ASP A 197 1.74 0.47 20.89
CA ASP A 197 0.73 -0.44 21.44
C ASP A 197 -0.05 -1.16 20.34
N GLU A 198 -0.45 -0.46 19.28
CA GLU A 198 -1.16 -1.04 18.13
C GLU A 198 -0.25 -2.00 17.35
N TYR A 199 0.99 -1.58 17.11
CA TYR A 199 1.97 -2.41 16.39
C TYR A 199 2.23 -3.73 17.10
N GLN A 200 2.45 -3.68 18.42
CA GLN A 200 2.69 -4.87 19.23
C GLN A 200 1.46 -5.77 19.27
N ALA A 201 0.26 -5.21 19.46
CA ALA A 201 -0.98 -5.98 19.53
C ALA A 201 -1.29 -6.73 18.22
N ILE A 202 -1.02 -6.14 17.06
CA ILE A 202 -1.18 -6.80 15.75
C ILE A 202 -0.25 -8.03 15.65
N VAL A 203 1.02 -7.87 16.04
CA VAL A 203 2.02 -8.94 15.99
C VAL A 203 1.72 -10.04 17.00
N ASP A 204 1.34 -9.67 18.23
CA ASP A 204 0.97 -10.60 19.31
C ASP A 204 -0.28 -11.42 18.95
N ALA A 205 -1.20 -10.84 18.18
CA ALA A 205 -2.35 -11.56 17.64
C ALA A 205 -2.01 -12.57 16.54
N GLY A 206 -0.75 -12.60 16.09
CA GLY A 206 -0.21 -13.54 15.11
C GLY A 206 -0.17 -13.01 13.67
N PHE A 207 -0.58 -11.77 13.43
CA PHE A 207 -0.62 -11.17 12.10
C PHE A 207 0.71 -10.53 11.72
N LEU A 208 0.91 -10.34 10.42
CA LEU A 208 1.97 -9.48 9.91
C LEU A 208 1.56 -8.01 10.06
N LEU A 209 2.42 -7.21 10.67
CA LEU A 209 2.23 -5.76 10.75
C LEU A 209 2.65 -5.12 9.43
N GLN A 210 1.72 -4.44 8.75
CA GLN A 210 2.08 -3.48 7.72
C GLN A 210 2.19 -2.08 8.32
N ILE A 211 3.32 -1.44 8.13
CA ILE A 211 3.52 -0.02 8.40
C ILE A 211 3.25 0.73 7.10
N ASP A 212 2.24 1.60 7.10
CA ASP A 212 1.89 2.44 5.96
C ASP A 212 2.56 3.80 6.08
N ASP A 213 3.47 4.07 5.15
CA ASP A 213 4.32 5.24 5.13
C ASP A 213 4.20 6.05 3.83
N PRO A 214 2.99 6.53 3.48
CA PRO A 214 2.87 7.57 2.46
C PRO A 214 3.53 8.87 2.95
N ASP A 215 3.74 9.03 4.27
CA ASP A 215 4.35 10.22 4.89
C ASP A 215 5.65 10.64 4.25
N LEU A 216 6.51 9.68 3.89
CA LEU A 216 7.72 9.97 3.15
C LEU A 216 7.39 10.77 1.87
N PRO A 217 6.85 10.17 0.79
CA PRO A 217 6.50 10.97 -0.39
C PRO A 217 5.57 12.17 -0.15
N ASP A 218 4.57 12.06 0.74
CA ASP A 218 3.62 13.13 1.05
C ASP A 218 4.34 14.34 1.68
N GLY A 219 5.29 14.12 2.59
CA GLY A 219 6.09 15.18 3.19
C GLY A 219 6.86 15.99 2.15
N TRP A 220 7.36 15.33 1.09
CA TRP A 220 8.00 16.04 -0.01
C TRP A 220 7.04 16.98 -0.74
N GLN A 221 5.79 16.57 -0.94
CA GLN A 221 4.74 17.39 -1.55
C GLN A 221 4.32 18.55 -0.63
N MET A 222 4.21 18.30 0.67
CA MET A 222 3.76 19.27 1.69
C MET A 222 4.76 20.42 1.93
N TYR A 223 6.05 20.17 1.74
CA TYR A 223 7.11 21.15 1.97
C TYR A 223 7.81 21.55 0.66
N PRO A 224 7.12 22.29 -0.23
CA PRO A 224 7.57 22.56 -1.60
C PRO A 224 8.88 23.35 -1.71
N ASP A 225 9.32 24.01 -0.64
CA ASP A 225 10.55 24.80 -0.59
C ASP A 225 11.78 24.00 -0.16
N MET A 226 11.62 22.77 0.33
CA MET A 226 12.77 21.93 0.72
C MET A 226 13.57 21.48 -0.51
N SER A 227 14.90 21.59 -0.41
CA SER A 227 15.80 20.84 -1.28
C SER A 227 15.77 19.34 -0.96
N VAL A 228 16.21 18.50 -1.89
CA VAL A 228 16.33 17.04 -1.65
C VAL A 228 17.19 16.74 -0.41
N ARG A 229 18.25 17.53 -0.17
CA ARG A 229 19.10 17.36 1.02
C ARG A 229 18.37 17.65 2.32
N GLU A 230 17.57 18.72 2.37
CA GLU A 230 16.78 19.07 3.56
C GLU A 230 15.67 18.06 3.78
N TYR A 231 14.97 17.68 2.72
CA TYR A 231 13.93 16.68 2.79
C TYR A 231 14.46 15.32 3.27
N ARG A 232 15.65 14.88 2.81
CA ARG A 232 16.27 13.65 3.32
C ARG A 232 16.56 13.69 4.83
N LYS A 233 16.83 14.87 5.40
CA LYS A 233 16.94 15.03 6.87
C LYS A 233 15.58 14.92 7.54
N TYR A 234 14.57 15.57 7.00
CA TYR A 234 13.17 15.47 7.45
C TYR A 234 12.72 14.00 7.49
N ALA A 235 12.84 13.29 6.37
CA ALA A 235 12.50 11.88 6.20
C ALA A 235 13.27 10.96 7.15
N THR A 236 14.56 11.23 7.37
CA THR A 236 15.40 10.42 8.28
C THR A 236 14.86 10.40 9.70
N LEU A 237 14.45 11.56 10.24
CA LEU A 237 13.89 11.63 11.60
C LEU A 237 12.61 10.77 11.74
N ARG A 238 11.76 10.74 10.71
CA ARG A 238 10.51 9.97 10.72
C ARG A 238 10.78 8.48 10.63
N VAL A 239 11.73 8.06 9.79
CA VAL A 239 12.18 6.66 9.75
C VAL A 239 12.82 6.21 11.06
N ASP A 240 13.58 7.08 11.73
CA ASP A 240 14.13 6.77 13.06
C ASP A 240 13.01 6.60 14.11
N ALA A 241 11.94 7.41 14.04
CA ALA A 241 10.76 7.24 14.88
C ALA A 241 9.96 5.96 14.57
N ILE A 242 9.84 5.56 13.29
CA ILE A 242 9.26 4.25 12.91
C ILE A 242 10.07 3.12 13.57
N ASN A 243 11.38 3.16 13.44
CA ASN A 243 12.27 2.14 14.01
C ASN A 243 12.24 2.11 15.54
N HIS A 244 12.03 3.27 16.18
CA HIS A 244 11.79 3.39 17.61
C HIS A 244 10.49 2.70 18.02
N ALA A 245 9.37 2.98 17.34
CA ALA A 245 8.09 2.33 17.59
C ALA A 245 8.14 0.80 17.35
N LEU A 246 8.94 0.34 16.39
CA LEU A 246 9.15 -1.09 16.10
C LEU A 246 10.09 -1.79 17.08
N ARG A 247 10.63 -1.12 18.10
CA ARG A 247 11.53 -1.75 19.08
C ARG A 247 10.84 -2.93 19.78
N GLY A 248 11.50 -4.08 19.72
CA GLY A 248 11.02 -5.33 20.30
C GLY A 248 10.21 -6.20 19.34
N ILE A 249 9.81 -5.67 18.18
CA ILE A 249 9.13 -6.43 17.13
C ILE A 249 10.18 -7.04 16.19
N PRO A 250 10.17 -8.37 15.95
CA PRO A 250 11.04 -9.00 14.96
C PRO A 250 10.76 -8.45 13.56
N ARG A 251 11.80 -8.11 12.79
CA ARG A 251 11.63 -7.51 11.45
C ARG A 251 10.82 -8.41 10.51
N GLU A 252 10.90 -9.74 10.70
CA GLU A 252 10.20 -10.78 9.93
C GLU A 252 8.67 -10.73 10.10
N LYS A 253 8.20 -9.96 11.09
CA LYS A 253 6.79 -9.67 11.37
C LYS A 253 6.34 -8.31 10.84
N VAL A 254 7.21 -7.59 10.14
CA VAL A 254 6.96 -6.24 9.64
C VAL A 254 7.12 -6.20 8.13
N ARG A 255 6.13 -5.59 7.46
CA ARG A 255 6.20 -5.11 6.07
C ARG A 255 6.02 -3.59 6.06
N LEU A 256 6.72 -2.90 5.16
CA LEU A 256 6.54 -1.47 4.93
C LEU A 256 5.78 -1.27 3.61
N HIS A 257 4.83 -0.36 3.56
CA HIS A 257 4.23 0.12 2.32
C HIS A 257 4.55 1.61 2.13
N VAL A 258 5.08 1.98 0.97
CA VAL A 258 5.37 3.37 0.58
C VAL A 258 4.67 3.67 -0.76
N CYS A 259 3.88 4.74 -0.81
CA CYS A 259 3.22 5.22 -2.02
C CYS A 259 3.31 6.76 -2.11
N TRP A 260 3.04 7.33 -3.28
CA TRP A 260 3.16 8.78 -3.55
C TRP A 260 1.87 9.56 -3.26
N GLY A 261 1.19 9.15 -2.20
CA GLY A 261 -0.13 9.66 -1.86
C GLY A 261 -1.21 9.11 -2.78
N SER A 262 -2.46 9.18 -2.32
CA SER A 262 -3.59 8.61 -3.06
C SER A 262 -4.43 9.62 -3.82
N PHE A 263 -3.95 10.86 -3.96
CA PHE A 263 -4.67 11.89 -4.68
C PHE A 263 -4.58 11.65 -6.19
N HIS A 264 -5.67 11.88 -6.93
CA HIS A 264 -5.63 11.79 -8.39
C HIS A 264 -5.15 13.11 -8.96
N GLY A 265 -3.85 13.23 -9.26
CA GLY A 265 -3.29 14.47 -9.76
C GLY A 265 -2.19 14.30 -10.82
N PRO A 266 -1.49 15.41 -11.14
CA PRO A 266 -0.42 15.39 -12.13
C PRO A 266 0.80 14.55 -11.73
N HIS A 267 1.09 14.43 -10.43
CA HIS A 267 2.26 13.71 -9.89
C HIS A 267 3.57 14.17 -10.56
N ARG A 268 3.66 15.46 -10.91
CA ARG A 268 4.78 15.97 -11.70
C ARG A 268 6.05 16.08 -10.87
N ASN A 269 5.89 16.50 -9.62
CA ASN A 269 7.00 16.80 -8.74
C ASN A 269 7.18 15.74 -7.66
N ASP A 270 6.70 14.52 -7.91
CA ASP A 270 6.95 13.39 -7.02
C ASP A 270 8.46 13.21 -6.81
N ILE A 271 8.86 12.94 -5.57
CA ILE A 271 10.27 12.67 -5.27
C ILE A 271 10.68 11.35 -5.95
N PRO A 272 11.78 11.31 -6.73
CA PRO A 272 12.23 10.06 -7.33
C PRO A 272 12.55 9.00 -6.27
N LEU A 273 12.21 7.74 -6.55
CA LEU A 273 12.56 6.59 -5.70
C LEU A 273 14.07 6.55 -5.42
N ALA A 274 14.89 6.88 -6.43
CA ALA A 274 16.35 6.91 -6.32
C ALA A 274 16.85 7.85 -5.20
N ASP A 275 16.12 8.91 -4.88
CA ASP A 275 16.49 9.90 -3.88
C ASP A 275 16.13 9.49 -2.45
N ILE A 276 15.33 8.43 -2.27
CA ILE A 276 14.81 8.01 -0.95
C ILE A 276 14.91 6.51 -0.67
N ILE A 277 15.27 5.68 -1.65
CA ILE A 277 15.26 4.21 -1.51
C ILE A 277 16.18 3.70 -0.38
N ASP A 278 17.31 4.36 -0.15
CA ASP A 278 18.21 4.04 0.96
C ASP A 278 17.58 4.36 2.32
N ILE A 279 16.77 5.42 2.40
CA ILE A 279 16.01 5.79 3.60
C ILE A 279 14.87 4.79 3.83
N ILE A 280 14.13 4.42 2.79
CA ILE A 280 13.08 3.39 2.85
C ILE A 280 13.65 2.08 3.43
N PHE A 281 14.82 1.66 2.97
CA PHE A 281 15.47 0.43 3.43
C PHE A 281 16.07 0.48 4.84
N ARG A 282 16.11 1.65 5.50
CA ARG A 282 16.46 1.75 6.93
C ARG A 282 15.34 1.32 7.84
N VAL A 283 14.08 1.27 7.39
CA VAL A 283 12.99 0.73 8.19
C VAL A 283 13.24 -0.75 8.46
N ARG A 284 13.12 -1.17 9.71
CA ARG A 284 13.34 -2.56 10.18
C ARG A 284 12.20 -3.50 9.78
N ALA A 285 11.97 -3.60 8.47
CA ALA A 285 11.00 -4.48 7.85
C ALA A 285 11.68 -5.64 7.13
N SER A 286 10.88 -6.61 6.71
CA SER A 286 11.34 -7.78 5.98
C SER A 286 10.68 -7.90 4.61
N SER A 287 9.63 -7.13 4.35
CA SER A 287 9.14 -6.89 2.99
C SER A 287 8.81 -5.42 2.78
N TYR A 288 8.97 -4.96 1.54
CA TYR A 288 8.82 -3.57 1.13
C TYR A 288 7.86 -3.51 -0.06
N SER A 289 6.66 -3.01 0.17
CA SER A 289 5.68 -2.68 -0.86
C SER A 289 5.87 -1.24 -1.32
N ILE A 290 5.98 -1.05 -2.63
CA ILE A 290 6.19 0.27 -3.22
C ILE A 290 5.20 0.49 -4.36
N GLU A 291 4.74 1.72 -4.50
CA GLU A 291 4.08 2.18 -5.72
C GLU A 291 5.05 2.14 -6.91
N ALA A 292 4.64 1.50 -8.01
CA ALA A 292 5.53 1.22 -9.13
C ALA A 292 4.83 0.98 -10.48
N SER A 293 3.50 1.11 -10.57
CA SER A 293 2.74 0.76 -11.77
C SER A 293 2.22 1.97 -12.54
N ASN A 294 2.08 3.11 -11.88
CA ASN A 294 1.66 4.35 -12.50
C ASN A 294 2.73 4.88 -13.50
N PRO A 295 2.36 5.74 -14.47
CA PRO A 295 3.28 6.20 -15.51
C PRO A 295 4.49 7.01 -15.00
N VAL A 296 4.41 7.62 -13.83
CA VAL A 296 5.52 8.37 -13.22
C VAL A 296 6.57 7.40 -12.70
N HIS A 297 6.14 6.35 -12.00
CA HIS A 297 7.02 5.44 -11.26
C HIS A 297 7.31 4.12 -11.99
N GLU A 298 6.61 3.77 -13.08
CA GLU A 298 6.80 2.48 -13.77
C GLU A 298 8.24 2.26 -14.27
N HIS A 299 8.97 3.32 -14.59
CA HIS A 299 10.35 3.19 -15.08
C HIS A 299 11.38 2.96 -13.95
N GLU A 300 11.00 3.19 -12.69
CA GLU A 300 11.93 3.21 -11.55
C GLU A 300 12.37 1.81 -11.09
N TRP A 301 11.87 0.74 -11.70
CA TRP A 301 12.46 -0.61 -11.56
C TRP A 301 13.98 -0.60 -11.83
N ARG A 302 14.48 0.37 -12.61
CA ARG A 302 15.90 0.55 -12.91
C ARG A 302 16.74 0.95 -11.70
N VAL A 303 16.15 1.55 -10.66
CA VAL A 303 16.85 1.82 -9.39
C VAL A 303 17.45 0.53 -8.81
N PHE A 304 16.75 -0.59 -9.02
CA PHE A 304 17.19 -1.91 -8.56
C PHE A 304 18.31 -2.55 -9.38
N GLU A 305 18.79 -1.89 -10.45
CA GLU A 305 20.05 -2.25 -11.11
C GLU A 305 21.25 -1.94 -10.21
N GLN A 306 21.13 -0.92 -9.34
CA GLN A 306 22.22 -0.42 -8.49
C GLN A 306 21.96 -0.69 -7.00
N VAL A 307 20.70 -0.63 -6.55
CA VAL A 307 20.33 -0.80 -5.16
C VAL A 307 19.60 -2.13 -4.96
N LYS A 308 19.92 -2.85 -3.89
CA LYS A 308 19.19 -4.07 -3.50
C LYS A 308 18.48 -3.84 -2.17
N PRO A 309 17.29 -4.43 -1.97
CA PRO A 309 16.68 -4.49 -0.64
C PRO A 309 17.64 -5.13 0.38
N PRO A 310 17.44 -4.89 1.69
CA PRO A 310 18.20 -5.59 2.73
C PRO A 310 18.18 -7.10 2.53
N GLU A 311 19.27 -7.76 2.90
CA GLU A 311 19.39 -9.21 2.72
C GLU A 311 18.20 -9.95 3.35
N GLY A 312 17.70 -10.94 2.61
CA GLY A 312 16.54 -11.74 2.98
C GLY A 312 15.19 -11.06 2.76
N ALA A 313 15.14 -9.78 2.37
CA ALA A 313 13.89 -9.05 2.17
C ALA A 313 13.17 -9.41 0.86
N VAL A 314 11.86 -9.22 0.85
CA VAL A 314 11.00 -9.36 -0.33
C VAL A 314 10.52 -7.99 -0.80
N LEU A 315 10.65 -7.70 -2.10
CA LEU A 315 10.05 -6.53 -2.72
C LEU A 315 8.66 -6.87 -3.24
N ILE A 316 7.69 -5.98 -2.98
CA ILE A 316 6.31 -6.09 -3.42
C ILE A 316 5.99 -4.87 -4.30
N PRO A 317 6.50 -4.81 -5.55
CA PRO A 317 6.15 -3.72 -6.47
C PRO A 317 4.65 -3.71 -6.76
N GLY A 318 4.08 -2.51 -6.74
CA GLY A 318 2.79 -2.23 -7.34
C GLY A 318 2.87 -2.52 -8.84
N VAL A 319 2.06 -3.47 -9.30
CA VAL A 319 1.99 -3.82 -10.72
C VAL A 319 0.60 -3.59 -11.32
N VAL A 320 -0.33 -3.13 -10.47
CA VAL A 320 -1.65 -2.58 -10.82
C VAL A 320 -1.88 -1.30 -10.03
N GLY A 321 -2.46 -0.28 -10.67
CA GLY A 321 -2.51 1.08 -10.15
C GLY A 321 -3.90 1.47 -9.65
N HIS A 322 -3.93 2.49 -8.80
CA HIS A 322 -5.15 3.07 -8.22
C HIS A 322 -5.52 4.43 -8.85
N CYS A 323 -4.59 5.06 -9.56
CA CYS A 323 -4.74 6.40 -10.12
C CYS A 323 -5.59 6.46 -11.40
N CYS A 324 -6.05 5.32 -11.91
CA CYS A 324 -6.97 5.25 -13.05
C CYS A 324 -7.81 3.97 -13.03
N ASP A 325 -8.90 3.98 -13.80
CA ASP A 325 -9.85 2.87 -13.90
C ASP A 325 -9.47 1.81 -14.94
N PHE A 326 -8.36 2.00 -15.66
CA PHE A 326 -7.88 0.98 -16.59
C PHE A 326 -7.48 -0.28 -15.83
N ILE A 327 -8.12 -1.39 -16.15
CA ILE A 327 -7.70 -2.70 -15.67
C ILE A 327 -6.46 -3.10 -16.47
N GLU A 328 -5.35 -3.28 -15.77
CA GLU A 328 -4.08 -3.65 -16.38
C GLU A 328 -4.21 -5.00 -17.07
N HIS A 329 -3.69 -5.11 -18.29
CA HIS A 329 -3.68 -6.38 -18.99
C HIS A 329 -2.75 -7.38 -18.25
N PRO A 330 -3.16 -8.65 -18.01
CA PRO A 330 -2.34 -9.63 -17.28
C PRO A 330 -0.93 -9.83 -17.84
N GLU A 331 -0.75 -9.65 -19.15
CA GLU A 331 0.56 -9.70 -19.79
C GLU A 331 1.49 -8.57 -19.35
N LEU A 332 0.97 -7.34 -19.19
CA LEU A 332 1.73 -6.20 -18.69
C LEU A 332 2.12 -6.42 -17.23
N VAL A 333 1.20 -6.91 -16.42
CA VAL A 333 1.46 -7.33 -15.03
C VAL A 333 2.59 -8.35 -15.00
N ALA A 334 2.54 -9.39 -15.85
CA ALA A 334 3.61 -10.39 -15.92
C ALA A 334 4.96 -9.80 -16.34
N GLN A 335 4.98 -8.90 -17.32
CA GLN A 335 6.20 -8.21 -17.76
C GLN A 335 6.82 -7.34 -16.65
N ARG A 336 5.98 -6.63 -15.88
CA ARG A 336 6.41 -5.86 -14.69
C ARG A 336 7.08 -6.79 -13.67
N LEU A 337 6.42 -7.88 -13.28
CA LEU A 337 6.97 -8.85 -12.32
C LEU A 337 8.28 -9.49 -12.79
N LEU A 338 8.40 -9.83 -14.07
CA LEU A 338 9.61 -10.42 -14.64
C LEU A 338 10.82 -9.47 -14.59
N ARG A 339 10.60 -8.15 -14.76
CA ARG A 339 11.67 -7.15 -14.63
C ARG A 339 12.27 -7.15 -13.23
N TYR A 340 11.42 -7.09 -12.20
CA TYR A 340 11.86 -7.14 -10.81
C TYR A 340 12.51 -8.49 -10.47
N ALA A 341 11.90 -9.62 -10.86
CA ALA A 341 12.42 -10.95 -10.59
C ALA A 341 13.81 -11.18 -11.22
N LYS A 342 14.06 -10.61 -12.41
CA LYS A 342 15.38 -10.67 -13.07
C LYS A 342 16.47 -9.95 -12.27
N LEU A 343 16.13 -8.83 -11.62
CA LEU A 343 17.09 -8.02 -10.87
C LEU A 343 17.29 -8.51 -9.43
N LEU A 344 16.25 -9.01 -8.80
CA LEU A 344 16.23 -9.29 -7.35
C LEU A 344 16.25 -10.77 -7.01
N GLY A 345 16.07 -11.65 -8.00
CA GLY A 345 15.77 -13.06 -7.77
C GLY A 345 14.27 -13.27 -7.66
N ARG A 346 13.77 -14.33 -8.31
CA ARG A 346 12.33 -14.62 -8.44
C ARG A 346 11.65 -14.88 -7.10
N GLU A 347 12.38 -15.42 -6.13
CA GLU A 347 11.93 -15.70 -4.77
C GLU A 347 11.81 -14.47 -3.88
N ASN A 348 12.45 -13.35 -4.27
CA ASN A 348 12.45 -12.07 -3.56
C ASN A 348 11.36 -11.10 -4.06
N VAL A 349 10.42 -11.55 -4.90
CA VAL A 349 9.42 -10.68 -5.53
C VAL A 349 8.00 -11.23 -5.34
N MET A 350 7.09 -10.35 -4.93
CA MET A 350 5.64 -10.58 -4.93
C MET A 350 4.94 -9.49 -5.74
N GLY A 351 3.75 -9.76 -6.29
CA GLY A 351 2.95 -8.73 -6.95
C GLY A 351 2.05 -8.00 -5.96
N GLY A 352 2.08 -6.66 -5.99
CA GLY A 352 1.22 -5.80 -5.18
C GLY A 352 0.37 -4.83 -6.01
N THR A 353 -0.37 -3.98 -5.30
CA THR A 353 -1.05 -2.80 -5.83
C THR A 353 -0.25 -1.55 -5.46
N ASP A 354 -0.35 -0.47 -6.25
CA ASP A 354 0.35 0.79 -5.95
C ASP A 354 -0.08 1.42 -4.63
N CYS A 355 -1.37 1.31 -4.30
CA CYS A 355 -1.96 1.75 -3.04
C CYS A 355 -3.23 0.92 -2.79
N GLY A 356 -3.96 1.19 -1.70
CA GLY A 356 -5.27 0.56 -1.48
C GLY A 356 -6.23 0.89 -2.63
N LEU A 357 -7.14 -0.01 -2.98
CA LEU A 357 -8.06 0.17 -4.12
C LEU A 357 -9.45 0.69 -3.70
N GLY A 358 -9.87 0.38 -2.46
CA GLY A 358 -11.27 0.49 -2.03
C GLY A 358 -12.01 1.76 -2.47
N PRO A 359 -11.64 2.95 -1.97
CA PRO A 359 -12.30 4.21 -2.33
C PRO A 359 -11.63 4.94 -3.50
N ARG A 360 -10.66 4.33 -4.20
CA ARG A 360 -9.72 5.05 -5.10
C ARG A 360 -9.94 4.79 -6.58
N VAL A 361 -10.77 3.81 -6.92
CA VAL A 361 -11.21 3.55 -8.29
C VAL A 361 -12.71 3.82 -8.43
N GLY A 362 -13.18 4.00 -9.65
CA GLY A 362 -14.54 4.46 -9.93
C GLY A 362 -15.66 3.54 -9.43
N SER A 363 -15.37 2.26 -9.17
CA SER A 363 -16.35 1.32 -8.62
C SER A 363 -15.69 0.12 -7.94
N SER A 364 -16.46 -0.60 -7.12
CA SER A 364 -15.99 -1.82 -6.45
C SER A 364 -15.55 -2.89 -7.46
N GLU A 365 -16.26 -3.03 -8.57
CA GLU A 365 -16.03 -3.97 -9.65
C GLU A 365 -14.65 -3.77 -10.28
N ILE A 366 -14.23 -2.51 -10.46
CA ILE A 366 -12.91 -2.17 -10.98
C ILE A 366 -11.82 -2.62 -10.01
N ALA A 367 -11.99 -2.40 -8.70
CA ALA A 367 -11.02 -2.84 -7.70
C ALA A 367 -10.83 -4.36 -7.73
N TRP A 368 -11.93 -5.11 -7.81
CA TRP A 368 -11.88 -6.57 -7.88
C TRP A 368 -11.27 -7.07 -9.18
N ALA A 369 -11.64 -6.47 -10.32
CA ALA A 369 -11.07 -6.82 -11.62
C ALA A 369 -9.56 -6.55 -11.70
N LYS A 370 -9.06 -5.48 -11.05
CA LYS A 370 -7.63 -5.22 -10.91
C LYS A 370 -6.90 -6.28 -10.09
N LEU A 371 -7.49 -6.77 -9.00
CA LEU A 371 -6.92 -7.88 -8.22
C LEU A 371 -6.92 -9.20 -9.00
N GLU A 372 -7.96 -9.47 -9.78
CA GLU A 372 -7.98 -10.62 -10.69
C GLU A 372 -6.89 -10.53 -11.76
N ALA A 373 -6.71 -9.35 -12.38
CA ALA A 373 -5.66 -9.11 -13.36
C ALA A 373 -4.26 -9.27 -12.75
N LEU A 374 -4.05 -8.77 -11.53
CA LEU A 374 -2.83 -8.99 -10.74
C LEU A 374 -2.53 -10.48 -10.60
N ALA A 375 -3.50 -11.27 -10.15
CA ALA A 375 -3.33 -12.71 -9.96
C ALA A 375 -3.13 -13.48 -11.27
N GLN A 376 -3.82 -13.09 -12.35
CA GLN A 376 -3.63 -13.67 -13.68
C GLN A 376 -2.21 -13.40 -14.21
N GLY A 377 -1.72 -12.17 -14.04
CA GLY A 377 -0.36 -11.79 -14.43
C GLY A 377 0.72 -12.47 -13.59
N ALA A 378 0.50 -12.61 -12.28
CA ALA A 378 1.39 -13.37 -11.40
C ALA A 378 1.47 -14.85 -11.81
N ARG A 379 0.35 -15.47 -12.18
CA ARG A 379 0.33 -16.83 -12.74
C ARG A 379 1.15 -16.91 -14.03
N LEU A 380 0.98 -15.96 -14.95
CA LEU A 380 1.76 -15.89 -16.20
C LEU A 380 3.28 -15.77 -15.94
N ALA A 381 3.68 -14.85 -15.06
CA ALA A 381 5.08 -14.70 -14.66
C ALA A 381 5.64 -15.98 -14.03
N SER A 382 4.86 -16.62 -13.16
CA SER A 382 5.24 -17.88 -12.51
C SER A 382 5.52 -18.99 -13.52
N ARG A 383 4.68 -19.13 -14.55
CA ARG A 383 4.92 -20.11 -15.63
C ARG A 383 6.26 -19.88 -16.32
N ARG A 384 6.62 -18.62 -16.56
CA ARG A 384 7.86 -18.25 -17.27
C ARG A 384 9.10 -18.41 -16.40
N LEU A 385 8.97 -18.21 -15.09
CA LEU A 385 10.08 -18.27 -14.14
C LEU A 385 10.36 -19.67 -13.61
N TRP A 386 9.35 -20.52 -13.44
CA TRP A 386 9.51 -21.86 -12.83
C TRP A 386 9.31 -23.03 -13.79
N MET A 387 8.51 -22.90 -14.85
CA MET A 387 8.38 -24.00 -15.80
C MET A 387 9.52 -23.93 -16.83
N ARG A 388 10.20 -25.06 -17.04
CA ARG A 388 11.21 -25.20 -18.09
C ARG A 388 10.57 -24.79 -19.43
N PRO A 389 11.22 -23.94 -20.24
CA PRO A 389 10.74 -23.70 -21.60
C PRO A 389 10.64 -25.05 -22.32
N ALA A 390 9.51 -25.30 -22.98
CA ALA A 390 9.37 -26.47 -23.84
C ALA A 390 10.56 -26.47 -24.80
N LYS A 391 11.29 -27.61 -24.87
CA LYS A 391 12.35 -27.79 -25.88
C LYS A 391 11.75 -27.39 -27.23
N PRO A 392 12.40 -26.50 -28.00
CA PRO A 392 11.92 -26.20 -29.34
C PRO A 392 11.80 -27.54 -30.07
N LEU A 393 10.62 -27.84 -30.63
CA LEU A 393 10.45 -29.01 -31.49
C LEU A 393 11.53 -28.92 -32.55
N GLY A 394 12.52 -29.82 -32.44
CA GLY A 394 13.66 -29.85 -33.35
C GLY A 394 13.13 -29.79 -34.77
N LYS A 395 13.70 -28.87 -35.58
CA LYS A 395 13.36 -28.72 -36.99
C LYS A 395 13.29 -30.12 -37.60
N ARG A 396 12.10 -30.61 -37.91
CA ARG A 396 11.94 -31.81 -38.72
C ARG A 396 12.61 -31.48 -40.04
N THR A 397 13.82 -31.99 -40.24
CA THR A 397 14.54 -31.92 -41.50
C THR A 397 13.63 -32.57 -42.52
N VAL A 398 12.98 -31.77 -43.37
CA VAL A 398 12.22 -32.28 -44.51
C VAL A 398 13.26 -32.84 -45.47
N VAL A 399 13.53 -34.13 -45.35
CA VAL A 399 14.30 -34.89 -46.33
C VAL A 399 13.48 -34.89 -47.61
N ARG A 400 13.77 -33.94 -48.50
CA ARG A 400 13.24 -33.91 -49.87
C ARG A 400 13.64 -35.22 -50.55
N LYS A 401 12.66 -36.11 -50.80
CA LYS A 401 12.79 -37.26 -51.70
C LYS A 401 13.20 -36.78 -53.10
N LYS A 402 14.51 -36.76 -53.38
CA LYS A 402 15.04 -36.78 -54.75
C LYS A 402 15.07 -38.23 -55.20
N GLN A 403 13.99 -38.74 -55.78
CA GLN A 403 13.98 -39.92 -56.67
C GLN A 403 12.57 -40.17 -57.20
N ALA A 404 12.28 -39.67 -58.40
CA ALA A 404 11.36 -40.25 -59.39
C ALA A 404 11.04 -39.21 -60.49
N ARG A 405 12.05 -38.88 -61.33
CA ARG A 405 11.84 -38.28 -62.68
C ARG A 405 13.17 -38.27 -63.45
N LYS A 406 13.77 -39.46 -63.61
CA LYS A 406 14.83 -39.74 -64.59
C LYS A 406 14.82 -41.24 -64.95
N LYS A 407 13.67 -41.71 -65.45
CA LYS A 407 13.50 -42.99 -66.17
C LYS A 407 12.19 -42.91 -66.98
N LYS A 408 12.18 -42.05 -68.00
CA LYS A 408 11.26 -42.06 -69.17
C LYS A 408 11.67 -40.91 -70.11
N ALA A 409 12.87 -41.05 -70.68
CA ALA A 409 13.37 -40.29 -71.84
C ALA A 409 14.65 -40.99 -72.32
N LYS A 410 14.51 -42.28 -72.64
CA LYS A 410 15.42 -43.10 -73.46
C LYS A 410 14.69 -44.43 -73.63
N ARG A 411 14.27 -44.70 -74.88
CA ARG A 411 13.42 -45.80 -75.40
C ARG A 411 11.93 -45.46 -75.47
N GLY A 412 11.44 -45.33 -76.70
CA GLY A 412 10.07 -45.00 -77.09
C GLY A 412 10.10 -43.86 -78.08
#